data_AF-E3UGT9-F1
#
_entry.id   AF-E3UGT9-F1
#
_cell.length_a   1.000
_cell.length_b   1.000
_cell.length_c   1.000
_cell.angle_alpha   90.00
_cell.angle_beta   90.00
_cell.angle_gamma   90.00
#
_symmetry.space_group_name_H-M   'P 1'
#
loop_
_entity.id
_entity.type
_entity.pdbx_description
1 polymer ?
#
loop_
_entity_poly.entity_id
_entity_poly.type
_entity_poly.pdbx_seq_one_letter_code
_entity_poly.pdbx_strand_id
1 'polypeptide(L)'
;FNKEDGYWRMLVGSKRKNRGIAYMYKSRDFKKWVKGKHPNHSRKKTGMWECPDFFPVFVTDKKNGLDFSYDGPNAKHVLKVSLDLTRYEYYTLGTYDTKKDRYRPDGYTPDGWDGLRFDYGNYY
;
A
#
# COMPACT_ATOMS: atom_id res chain seq x y z
N PHE A 1 12.30 -1.02 7.74
CA PHE A 1 12.66 -2.18 8.59
C PHE A 1 11.76 -2.16 9.82
N ASN A 2 11.10 -3.27 10.16
CA ASN A 2 10.35 -3.33 11.41
C ASN A 2 11.28 -3.84 12.54
N LYS A 3 11.44 -3.03 13.58
CA LYS A 3 12.36 -3.31 14.70
C LYS A 3 11.87 -4.43 15.62
N GLU A 4 10.56 -4.71 15.65
CA GLU A 4 9.98 -5.75 16.50
C GLU A 4 10.28 -7.16 15.97
N ASP A 5 10.20 -7.37 14.65
CA ASP A 5 10.40 -8.69 14.04
C ASP A 5 11.71 -8.84 13.24
N GLY A 6 12.39 -7.72 12.98
CA GLY A 6 13.67 -7.69 12.27
C GLY A 6 13.55 -8.01 10.78
N TYR A 7 12.39 -7.72 10.16
CA TYR A 7 12.18 -7.90 8.73
C TYR A 7 12.01 -6.56 7.98
N TRP A 8 12.67 -6.47 6.83
CA TRP A 8 12.29 -5.60 5.72
C TRP A 8 11.03 -6.13 5.06
N ARG A 9 10.24 -5.20 4.53
CA ARG A 9 8.98 -5.44 3.83
C ARG A 9 9.02 -4.67 2.52
N MET A 10 8.54 -5.29 1.45
CA MET A 10 8.45 -4.68 0.12
C MET A 10 7.14 -5.10 -0.53
N LEU A 11 6.46 -4.15 -1.17
CA LEU A 11 5.30 -4.44 -2.00
C LEU A 11 5.70 -4.61 -3.45
N VAL A 12 5.09 -5.58 -4.11
CA VAL A 12 5.20 -5.78 -5.56
C VAL A 12 3.80 -5.81 -6.16
N GLY A 13 3.56 -4.91 -7.11
CA GLY A 13 2.30 -4.79 -7.82
C GLY A 13 2.10 -5.94 -8.80
N SER A 14 0.87 -6.44 -8.90
CA SER A 14 0.52 -7.55 -9.78
C SER A 14 -0.98 -7.63 -10.02
N LYS A 15 -1.40 -8.67 -10.75
CA LYS A 15 -2.80 -9.06 -10.90
C LYS A 15 -2.98 -10.57 -10.91
N ARG A 16 -4.18 -11.01 -10.54
CA ARG A 16 -4.68 -12.37 -10.81
C ARG A 16 -6.01 -12.26 -11.52
N LYS A 17 -6.07 -12.65 -12.80
CA LYS A 17 -7.20 -12.34 -13.69
C LYS A 17 -7.46 -10.81 -13.64
N ASN A 18 -8.69 -10.38 -13.40
CA ASN A 18 -9.06 -8.97 -13.26
C ASN A 18 -9.04 -8.47 -11.80
N ARG A 19 -8.20 -9.03 -10.93
CA ARG A 19 -8.03 -8.56 -9.55
C ARG A 19 -6.62 -8.00 -9.41
N GLY A 20 -6.50 -6.71 -9.10
CA GLY A 20 -5.23 -6.07 -8.75
C GLY A 20 -4.76 -6.49 -7.36
N ILE A 21 -3.45 -6.65 -7.19
CA ILE A 21 -2.84 -7.23 -6.00
C ILE A 21 -1.55 -6.48 -5.65
N ALA A 22 -1.38 -6.15 -4.37
CA ALA A 22 -0.09 -5.78 -3.81
C ALA A 22 0.46 -6.96 -3.00
N TYR A 23 1.42 -7.70 -3.56
CA TYR A 23 2.08 -8.79 -2.86
C TYR A 23 3.08 -8.25 -1.85
N MET A 24 3.10 -8.82 -0.65
CA MET A 24 4.11 -8.52 0.36
C MET A 24 5.25 -9.52 0.26
N TYR A 25 6.49 -9.02 0.24
CA TYR A 25 7.71 -9.80 0.40
C TYR A 25 8.44 -9.36 1.66
N LYS A 26 9.09 -10.32 2.33
CA LYS A 26 9.89 -10.08 3.54
C LYS A 26 11.33 -10.54 3.36
N SER A 27 12.26 -9.81 3.98
CA SER A 27 13.68 -10.17 4.00
C SER A 27 14.34 -9.70 5.29
N ARG A 28 15.31 -10.46 5.82
CA ARG A 28 16.15 -10.01 6.94
C ARG A 28 17.42 -9.29 6.47
N ASP A 29 17.89 -9.62 5.28
CA ASP A 29 19.21 -9.23 4.75
C ASP A 29 19.13 -8.37 3.48
N PHE A 30 17.91 -8.05 3.03
CA PHE A 30 17.61 -7.33 1.79
C PHE A 30 18.04 -8.06 0.50
N LYS A 31 18.46 -9.34 0.61
CA LYS A 31 18.93 -10.17 -0.51
C LYS A 31 17.97 -11.33 -0.77
N LYS A 32 17.64 -12.09 0.27
CA LYS A 32 16.71 -13.23 0.18
C LYS A 32 15.31 -12.77 0.57
N TRP A 33 14.38 -12.86 -0.38
CA TRP A 33 13.01 -12.42 -0.21
C TRP A 33 12.04 -13.60 -0.22
N VAL A 34 11.15 -13.64 0.78
CA VAL A 34 10.09 -14.64 0.89
C VAL A 34 8.75 -13.95 0.70
N LYS A 35 7.94 -14.46 -0.22
CA LYS A 35 6.58 -13.96 -0.45
C LYS A 35 5.69 -14.31 0.74
N GLY A 36 4.93 -13.34 1.24
CA GLY A 36 3.90 -13.55 2.25
C GLY A 36 2.80 -14.50 1.76
N LYS A 37 2.19 -15.23 2.70
CA LYS A 37 1.08 -16.17 2.42
C LYS A 37 -0.13 -15.46 1.81
N HIS A 38 -0.40 -14.24 2.27
CA HIS A 38 -1.48 -13.39 1.79
C HIS A 38 -0.90 -12.09 1.21
N PRO A 39 -1.54 -11.50 0.18
CA PRO A 39 -1.17 -10.17 -0.27
C PRO A 39 -1.49 -9.15 0.83
N ASN A 40 -0.79 -8.02 0.80
CA ASN A 40 -1.06 -6.91 1.70
C ASN A 40 -2.49 -6.38 1.50
N HIS A 41 -2.84 -6.12 0.24
CA HIS A 41 -4.17 -5.73 -0.20
C HIS A 41 -4.46 -6.24 -1.62
N SER A 42 -5.75 -6.33 -1.98
CA SER A 42 -6.17 -6.64 -3.35
C SER A 42 -7.60 -6.18 -3.61
N ARG A 43 -7.89 -5.81 -4.85
CA ARG A 43 -9.23 -5.35 -5.25
C ARG A 43 -9.69 -5.98 -6.57
N LYS A 44 -10.96 -6.39 -6.63
CA LYS A 44 -11.54 -6.95 -7.86
C LYS A 44 -11.83 -5.81 -8.84
N LYS A 45 -11.80 -6.11 -10.14
CA LYS A 45 -12.18 -5.21 -11.24
C LYS A 45 -11.30 -3.95 -11.36
N THR A 46 -10.04 -4.04 -10.94
CA THR A 46 -9.07 -2.93 -11.04
C THR A 46 -7.93 -3.21 -12.02
N GLY A 47 -7.83 -4.43 -12.58
CA GLY A 47 -6.76 -4.78 -13.51
C GLY A 47 -5.39 -4.92 -12.86
N MET A 48 -4.34 -4.50 -13.58
CA MET A 48 -2.96 -4.52 -13.10
C MET A 48 -2.72 -3.37 -12.14
N TRP A 49 -2.03 -3.66 -11.03
CA TRP A 49 -1.50 -2.65 -10.12
C TRP A 49 -0.02 -2.49 -10.39
N GLU A 50 0.37 -1.29 -10.81
CA GLU A 50 1.75 -0.89 -11.03
C GLU A 50 2.20 0.06 -9.92
N CYS A 51 3.53 0.20 -9.78
CA CYS A 51 4.20 1.13 -8.88
C CYS A 51 3.49 1.33 -7.52
N PRO A 52 3.25 0.25 -6.75
CA PRO A 52 2.62 0.39 -5.45
C PRO A 52 3.53 1.18 -4.51
N ASP A 53 2.95 2.09 -3.76
CA ASP A 53 3.64 2.82 -2.70
C ASP A 53 2.84 2.71 -1.40
N PHE A 54 3.55 2.60 -0.27
CA PHE A 54 2.95 2.32 1.01
C PHE A 54 3.72 3.01 2.14
N PHE A 55 3.08 4.01 2.74
CA PHE A 55 3.72 4.87 3.72
C PHE A 55 2.75 5.35 4.81
N PRO A 56 3.26 5.60 6.02
CA PRO A 56 2.47 6.18 7.10
C PRO A 56 2.32 7.70 6.94
N VAL A 57 1.21 8.23 7.43
CA VAL A 57 0.91 9.66 7.53
C VAL A 57 0.39 10.00 8.92
N PHE A 58 0.75 11.17 9.43
CA PHE A 58 0.22 11.67 10.69
C PHE A 58 -1.27 11.99 10.58
N VAL A 59 -2.02 11.63 11.62
CA VAL A 59 -3.44 11.98 11.72
C VAL A 59 -3.62 13.41 12.24
N THR A 60 -2.73 13.87 13.11
CA THR A 60 -2.85 15.14 13.83
C THR A 60 -1.95 16.24 13.27
N ASP A 61 -0.70 15.94 12.98
CA ASP A 61 0.26 16.89 12.40
C ASP A 61 0.23 16.82 10.87
N LYS A 62 -0.34 17.84 10.24
CA LYS A 62 -0.50 17.90 8.78
C LYS A 62 0.71 18.50 8.05
N LYS A 63 1.74 18.94 8.78
CA LYS A 63 2.90 19.64 8.19
C LYS A 63 4.13 18.74 8.08
N ASN A 64 4.21 17.69 8.88
CA ASN A 64 5.37 16.82 8.95
C ASN A 64 5.09 15.43 8.37
N GLY A 65 6.13 14.82 7.78
CA GLY A 65 6.10 13.43 7.31
C GLY A 65 6.47 12.44 8.41
N LEU A 66 6.26 11.15 8.12
CA LEU A 66 6.66 10.03 8.98
C LEU A 66 7.71 9.17 8.29
N ASP A 67 8.60 8.58 9.08
CA ASP A 67 9.48 7.52 8.59
C ASP A 67 8.67 6.27 8.23
N PHE A 68 9.07 5.54 7.18
CA PHE A 68 8.39 4.33 6.72
C PHE A 68 8.27 3.22 7.78
N SER A 69 9.11 3.24 8.81
CA SER A 69 9.07 2.27 9.92
C SER A 69 8.22 2.71 11.11
N TYR A 70 7.58 3.88 11.03
CA TYR A 70 6.72 4.37 12.12
C TYR A 70 5.43 3.54 12.24
N ASP A 71 5.21 2.97 13.43
CA ASP A 71 4.03 2.15 13.78
C ASP A 71 3.34 2.69 15.06
N GLY A 72 3.38 4.00 15.28
CA GLY A 72 2.76 4.63 16.44
C GLY A 72 1.24 4.79 16.30
N PRO A 73 0.50 4.98 17.42
CA PRO A 73 -0.97 5.02 17.43
C PRO A 73 -1.58 6.19 16.67
N ASN A 74 -0.80 7.22 16.34
CA ASN A 74 -1.26 8.44 15.67
C ASN A 74 -1.00 8.45 14.15
N ALA A 75 -0.78 7.27 13.55
CA ALA A 75 -0.57 7.13 12.12
C ALA A 75 -1.72 6.39 11.43
N LYS A 76 -2.02 6.84 10.21
CA LYS A 76 -2.69 6.05 9.19
C LYS A 76 -1.70 5.66 8.11
N HIS A 77 -2.10 4.74 7.24
CA HIS A 77 -1.30 4.32 6.10
C HIS A 77 -2.01 4.67 4.80
N VAL A 78 -1.22 5.18 3.86
CA VAL A 78 -1.63 5.38 2.48
C VAL A 78 -1.16 4.15 1.71
N LEU A 79 -2.08 3.53 0.97
CA LEU A 79 -1.72 2.59 -0.09
C LEU A 79 -2.06 3.26 -1.40
N LYS A 80 -1.02 3.54 -2.19
CA LYS A 80 -1.15 4.07 -3.53
C LYS A 80 -0.81 2.99 -4.55
N VAL A 81 -1.52 3.01 -5.68
CA VAL A 81 -1.23 2.17 -6.85
C VAL A 81 -1.48 2.95 -8.14
N SER A 82 -0.67 2.65 -9.14
CA SER A 82 -0.88 3.09 -10.52
C SER A 82 -1.78 2.07 -11.21
N LEU A 83 -2.99 2.47 -11.62
CA LEU A 83 -3.87 1.55 -12.35
C LEU A 83 -3.55 1.61 -13.84
N ASP A 84 -2.88 0.59 -14.35
CA ASP A 84 -2.48 0.46 -15.77
C ASP A 84 -3.65 0.74 -16.73
N LEU A 85 -4.84 0.19 -16.44
CA LEU A 85 -6.02 0.33 -17.30
C LEU A 85 -6.51 1.77 -17.46
N THR A 86 -6.33 2.62 -16.44
CA THR A 86 -6.81 4.01 -16.49
C THR A 86 -5.68 5.02 -16.65
N ARG A 87 -4.42 4.59 -16.50
CA ARG A 87 -3.22 5.45 -16.56
C ARG A 87 -3.28 6.61 -15.55
N TYR A 88 -3.73 6.32 -14.32
CA TYR A 88 -3.80 7.28 -13.21
C TYR A 88 -3.35 6.65 -11.88
N GLU A 89 -2.97 7.53 -10.96
CA GLU A 89 -2.46 7.21 -9.62
C GLU A 89 -3.58 7.33 -8.59
N TYR A 90 -3.96 6.21 -7.97
CA TYR A 90 -5.01 6.18 -6.96
C TYR A 90 -4.45 5.84 -5.60
N TYR A 91 -5.08 6.35 -4.56
CA TYR A 91 -4.71 6.00 -3.20
C TYR A 91 -5.92 5.87 -2.29
N THR A 92 -5.75 5.08 -1.23
CA THR A 92 -6.68 4.98 -0.11
C THR A 92 -5.97 5.26 1.20
N LEU A 93 -6.71 5.74 2.20
CA LEU A 93 -6.26 5.79 3.58
C LEU A 93 -6.83 4.62 4.37
N GLY A 94 -6.03 4.10 5.30
CA GLY A 94 -6.40 2.92 6.06
C GLY A 94 -5.47 2.62 7.23
N THR A 95 -5.67 1.45 7.80
CA THR A 95 -4.88 0.90 8.92
C THR A 95 -4.02 -0.27 8.45
N TYR A 96 -2.84 -0.42 9.05
CA TYR A 96 -1.91 -1.50 8.75
C TYR A 96 -1.75 -2.41 9.96
N ASP A 97 -2.10 -3.69 9.81
CA ASP A 97 -1.84 -4.72 10.82
C ASP A 97 -0.44 -5.30 10.56
N THR A 98 0.56 -4.84 11.30
CA THR A 98 1.96 -5.27 11.19
C THR A 98 2.18 -6.74 11.51
N LYS A 99 1.32 -7.35 12.34
CA LYS A 99 1.40 -8.77 12.71
C LYS A 99 0.92 -9.68 11.58
N LYS A 100 -0.11 -9.24 10.83
CA LYS A 100 -0.65 -10.00 9.69
C LYS A 100 -0.11 -9.55 8.34
N ASP A 101 0.61 -8.43 8.30
CA ASP A 101 1.02 -7.68 7.10
C ASP A 101 -0.14 -7.33 6.18
N ARG A 102 -1.26 -6.91 6.77
CA ARG A 102 -2.50 -6.62 6.04
C ARG A 102 -2.86 -5.15 6.15
N TYR A 103 -3.11 -4.54 5.01
CA TYR A 103 -3.69 -3.22 4.93
C TYR A 103 -5.21 -3.32 4.83
N ARG A 104 -5.91 -2.44 5.53
CA ARG A 104 -7.37 -2.30 5.49
C ARG A 104 -7.71 -0.84 5.21
N PRO A 105 -8.26 -0.51 4.02
CA PRO A 105 -8.84 0.80 3.77
C PRO A 105 -9.90 1.14 4.80
N ASP A 106 -9.99 2.42 5.18
CA ASP A 106 -10.99 2.89 6.15
C ASP A 106 -12.42 2.79 5.62
N GLY A 107 -12.59 2.84 4.30
CA GLY A 107 -13.88 2.72 3.62
C GLY A 107 -14.64 4.04 3.44
N TYR A 108 -14.05 5.18 3.82
CA TYR A 108 -14.65 6.50 3.59
C TYR A 108 -14.60 6.95 2.13
N THR A 109 -13.68 6.39 1.35
CA THR A 109 -13.53 6.68 -0.09
C THR A 109 -13.49 5.37 -0.88
N PRO A 110 -13.83 5.42 -2.19
CA PRO A 110 -13.79 4.21 -3.01
C PRO A 110 -12.39 3.61 -3.13
N ASP A 111 -12.32 2.29 -3.04
CA ASP A 111 -11.14 1.46 -3.28
C ASP A 111 -11.23 0.90 -4.70
N GLY A 112 -10.68 1.64 -5.66
CA GLY A 112 -10.85 1.36 -7.09
C GLY A 112 -10.55 2.54 -8.01
N TRP A 113 -11.00 2.42 -9.26
CA TRP A 113 -10.84 3.42 -10.34
C TRP A 113 -11.69 4.68 -10.15
N ASP A 114 -12.64 4.63 -9.22
CA ASP A 114 -13.49 5.71 -8.73
C ASP A 114 -12.96 6.33 -7.43
N GLY A 115 -11.75 5.93 -7.00
CA GLY A 115 -11.10 6.40 -5.78
C GLY A 115 -10.45 7.78 -5.92
N LEU A 116 -9.84 8.24 -4.82
CA LEU A 116 -9.06 9.48 -4.81
C LEU A 116 -7.80 9.33 -5.65
N ARG A 117 -7.45 10.40 -6.36
CA ARG A 117 -6.21 10.53 -7.11
C ARG A 117 -5.32 11.61 -6.52
N PHE A 118 -4.01 11.45 -6.68
CA PHE A 118 -3.08 12.53 -6.33
C PHE A 118 -3.24 13.73 -7.26
N ASP A 119 -3.49 13.49 -8.53
CA ASP A 119 -3.68 14.50 -9.56
C ASP A 119 -4.76 14.04 -10.55
N TYR A 120 -5.52 14.99 -11.11
CA TYR A 120 -6.63 14.72 -12.03
C TYR A 120 -6.32 15.09 -13.49
N GLY A 121 -5.09 15.48 -13.78
CA GLY A 121 -4.50 15.73 -15.10
C GLY A 121 -3.60 14.59 -15.56
N ASN A 122 -2.47 14.92 -16.19
CA ASN A 122 -1.53 13.96 -16.76
C ASN A 122 -0.42 13.62 -15.75
N TYR A 123 -0.67 12.61 -14.91
CA TYR A 123 0.24 12.17 -13.86
C TYR A 123 0.20 10.64 -13.73
N TYR A 124 1.37 10.01 -13.82
CA TYR A 124 1.57 8.56 -13.72
C TYR A 124 2.97 8.26 -13.17
#